data_AF-A0A8T9ZZU4-F1
#
_entry.id   AF-A0A8T9ZZU4-F1
#
_cell.length_a   1.000
_cell.length_b   1.000
_cell.length_c   1.000
_cell.angle_alpha   90.00
_cell.angle_beta   90.00
_cell.angle_gamma   90.00
#
_symmetry.space_group_name_H-M   'P 1'
#
loop_
_entity.id
_entity.type
_entity.pdbx_description
1 polymer ?
#
loop_
_entity_poly.entity_id
_entity_poly.type
_entity_poly.pdbx_seq_one_letter_code
_entity_poly.pdbx_strand_id
1 'polypeptide(L)'
;MVPNNIYHWVGTYDRLRSIGVVVLLVISALLLAGVAVVPLLFALSAVGIASNSVVGYVVLLVEQQFVFALVTVVYAIYTDPDLIAVRRPTGWSIGWVVVGVGLLLGIAQLVSILFHYGGIMGGTNQIERFARVRPQLLLYLIPLAIVLIGPGEELLFRGAVQGRLRRSFSALPAIGLASALFGLVHVPAVVASSPVGVGSYVLTTFVLGVVLGGLYEHTDNLLVPALAHGVYNAILFGTLYVSLTGIG
;
A
#
# COMPACT_ATOMS: atom_id res chain seq x y z
N MET A 1 -28.80 -16.42 -5.92
CA MET A 1 -29.84 -15.81 -5.08
C MET A 1 -29.19 -14.70 -4.28
N VAL A 2 -29.55 -13.45 -4.56
CA VAL A 2 -29.07 -12.28 -3.79
C VAL A 2 -29.89 -12.23 -2.51
N PRO A 3 -29.31 -12.31 -1.31
CA PRO A 3 -30.06 -12.07 -0.10
C PRO A 3 -30.52 -10.61 -0.11
N ASN A 4 -31.82 -10.42 -0.21
CA ASN A 4 -32.48 -9.16 0.04
C ASN A 4 -32.24 -8.74 1.50
N ASN A 5 -32.04 -7.44 1.69
CA ASN A 5 -32.30 -6.69 2.93
C ASN A 5 -31.19 -6.67 4.01
N ILE A 6 -30.22 -5.75 3.87
CA ILE A 6 -29.37 -5.29 5.00
C ILE A 6 -29.17 -3.76 5.01
N TYR A 7 -30.13 -2.99 4.52
CA TYR A 7 -30.16 -1.55 4.82
C TYR A 7 -30.86 -1.33 6.16
N HIS A 8 -30.31 -1.94 7.23
CA HIS A 8 -30.48 -1.33 8.54
C HIS A 8 -29.81 0.04 8.43
N TRP A 9 -30.54 1.10 8.77
CA TRP A 9 -30.02 2.46 8.79
C TRP A 9 -28.77 2.50 9.67
N VAL A 10 -27.59 2.35 9.06
CA VAL A 10 -26.31 2.43 9.74
C VAL A 10 -26.26 3.82 10.37
N GLY A 11 -26.33 3.86 11.69
CA GLY A 11 -26.40 5.11 12.43
C GLY A 11 -25.09 5.89 12.30
N THR A 12 -25.14 7.18 12.59
CA THR A 12 -23.94 8.02 12.71
C THR A 12 -22.91 7.39 13.66
N TYR A 13 -23.37 6.74 14.72
CA TYR A 13 -22.52 6.02 15.68
C TYR A 13 -21.71 4.89 15.01
N ASP A 14 -22.34 4.06 14.19
CA ASP A 14 -21.67 2.94 13.52
C ASP A 14 -20.62 3.41 12.52
N ARG A 15 -20.90 4.53 11.83
CA ARG A 15 -19.96 5.20 10.93
C ARG A 15 -18.74 5.73 11.67
N LEU A 16 -18.96 6.47 12.76
CA LEU A 16 -17.86 7.00 13.60
C LEU A 16 -17.05 5.88 14.23
N ARG A 17 -17.71 4.81 14.72
CA ARG A 17 -17.05 3.62 15.23
C ARG A 17 -16.21 2.94 14.15
N SER A 18 -16.73 2.80 12.93
CA SER A 18 -15.98 2.21 11.81
C SER A 18 -14.71 3.00 11.49
N ILE A 19 -14.82 4.34 11.40
CA ILE A 19 -13.67 5.23 11.21
C ILE A 19 -12.65 5.05 12.35
N GLY A 20 -13.09 5.11 13.61
CA GLY A 20 -12.22 4.93 14.77
C GLY A 20 -11.49 3.59 14.75
N VAL A 21 -12.19 2.50 14.41
CA VAL A 21 -11.61 1.16 14.30
C VAL A 21 -10.55 1.09 13.22
N VAL A 22 -10.80 1.61 12.01
CA VAL A 22 -9.80 1.52 10.92
C VAL A 22 -8.60 2.42 11.16
N VAL A 23 -8.79 3.59 11.79
CA VAL A 23 -7.68 4.47 12.21
C VAL A 23 -6.81 3.75 13.24
N LEU A 24 -7.42 3.18 14.28
CA LEU A 24 -6.70 2.41 15.30
C LEU A 24 -5.99 1.20 14.68
N LEU A 25 -6.62 0.50 13.73
CA LEU A 25 -6.02 -0.64 13.05
C LEU A 25 -4.74 -0.24 12.31
N VAL A 26 -4.76 0.84 11.53
CA VAL A 26 -3.58 1.33 10.81
C VAL A 26 -2.49 1.79 11.79
N ILE A 27 -2.85 2.52 12.84
CA ILE A 27 -1.91 2.93 13.89
C ILE A 27 -1.29 1.71 14.57
N SER A 28 -2.09 0.70 14.93
CA SER A 28 -1.61 -0.54 15.52
C SER A 28 -0.66 -1.29 14.59
N ALA A 29 -0.97 -1.38 13.29
CA ALA A 29 -0.09 -2.00 12.31
C ALA A 29 1.27 -1.30 12.23
N LEU A 30 1.27 0.03 12.20
CA LEU A 30 2.51 0.82 12.18
C LEU A 30 3.30 0.71 13.48
N LEU A 31 2.65 0.80 14.64
CA LEU A 31 3.31 0.71 15.93
C LEU A 31 3.89 -0.69 16.15
N LEU A 32 3.16 -1.75 15.80
CA LEU A 32 3.64 -3.12 15.93
C LEU A 32 4.85 -3.37 15.03
N ALA A 33 4.85 -2.88 13.79
CA ALA A 33 6.01 -2.97 12.91
C ALA A 33 7.20 -2.20 13.50
N GLY A 34 6.96 -0.98 13.99
CA GLY A 34 7.99 -0.17 14.65
C GLY A 34 8.54 -0.79 15.94
N VAL A 35 7.76 -1.58 16.68
CA VAL A 35 8.22 -2.30 17.88
C VAL A 35 8.95 -3.58 17.49
N ALA A 36 8.42 -4.35 16.54
CA ALA A 36 9.00 -5.61 16.06
C ALA A 36 10.34 -5.41 15.34
N VAL A 37 10.58 -4.23 14.76
CA VAL A 37 11.88 -3.88 14.18
C VAL A 37 13.02 -3.88 15.21
N VAL A 38 12.74 -3.57 16.49
CA VAL A 38 13.77 -3.42 17.53
C VAL A 38 14.54 -4.73 17.79
N PRO A 39 13.90 -5.86 18.17
CA PRO A 39 14.60 -7.12 18.33
C PRO A 39 15.25 -7.60 17.03
N LEU A 40 14.65 -7.29 15.87
CA LEU A 40 15.23 -7.62 14.57
C LEU A 40 16.56 -6.89 14.32
N LEU A 41 16.67 -5.61 14.70
CA LEU A 41 17.92 -4.86 14.60
C LEU A 41 19.03 -5.47 15.48
N PHE A 42 18.70 -5.92 16.69
CA PHE A 42 19.66 -6.65 17.54
C PHE A 42 20.08 -7.97 16.91
N ALA A 43 19.13 -8.72 16.33
CA ALA A 43 19.43 -9.98 15.65
C ALA A 43 20.34 -9.77 14.43
N LEU A 44 20.07 -8.77 13.60
CA LEU A 44 20.91 -8.40 12.45
C LEU A 44 22.33 -8.01 12.90
N SER A 45 22.45 -7.18 13.94
CA SER A 45 23.73 -6.77 14.51
C SER A 45 24.53 -7.97 15.04
N ALA A 46 23.86 -8.90 15.73
CA ALA A 46 24.49 -10.11 16.28
C ALA A 46 25.10 -11.03 15.21
N VAL A 47 24.58 -11.01 13.99
CA VAL A 47 25.13 -11.76 12.84
C VAL A 47 25.97 -10.89 11.90
N GLY A 48 26.31 -9.65 12.31
CA GLY A 48 27.17 -8.75 11.55
C GLY A 48 26.51 -8.09 10.33
N ILE A 49 25.18 -8.08 10.23
CA ILE A 49 24.45 -7.41 9.14
C ILE A 49 24.06 -6.00 9.59
N ALA A 50 24.60 -4.99 8.91
CA ALA A 50 24.23 -3.60 9.16
C ALA A 50 22.82 -3.30 8.60
N SER A 51 21.99 -2.57 9.35
CA SER A 51 20.63 -2.18 8.93
C SER A 51 20.60 -1.25 7.72
N ASN A 52 21.67 -0.51 7.47
CA ASN A 52 21.88 0.32 6.30
C ASN A 52 22.60 -0.41 5.14
N SER A 53 22.78 -1.73 5.24
CA SER A 53 23.18 -2.57 4.10
C SER A 53 21.97 -2.93 3.23
N VAL A 54 22.19 -3.37 1.99
CA VAL A 54 21.10 -3.81 1.10
C VAL A 54 20.30 -4.94 1.74
N VAL A 55 20.98 -5.96 2.29
CA VAL A 55 20.34 -7.11 2.92
C VAL A 55 19.57 -6.69 4.16
N GLY A 56 20.18 -5.89 5.04
CA GLY A 56 19.53 -5.38 6.23
C GLY A 56 18.24 -4.62 5.87
N TYR A 57 18.32 -3.68 4.93
CA TYR A 57 17.17 -2.89 4.50
C TYR A 57 16.04 -3.73 3.91
N VAL A 58 16.37 -4.74 3.09
CA VAL A 58 15.39 -5.70 2.55
C VAL A 58 14.70 -6.47 3.67
N VAL A 59 15.45 -6.95 4.66
CA VAL A 59 14.89 -7.68 5.81
C VAL A 59 13.92 -6.82 6.61
N LEU A 60 14.24 -5.54 6.83
CA LEU A 60 13.32 -4.60 7.51
C LEU A 60 12.03 -4.35 6.71
N LEU A 61 12.14 -4.19 5.38
CA LEU A 61 10.95 -4.04 4.54
C LEU A 61 10.06 -5.30 4.56
N VAL A 62 10.68 -6.48 4.51
CA VAL A 62 9.99 -7.76 4.58
C VAL A 62 9.26 -7.92 5.91
N GLU A 63 9.91 -7.59 7.03
CA GLU A 63 9.30 -7.58 8.36
C GLU A 63 8.03 -6.74 8.40
N GLN A 64 8.07 -5.51 7.88
CA GLN A 64 6.92 -4.63 7.85
C GLN A 64 5.72 -5.26 7.12
N GLN A 65 5.95 -5.91 5.97
CA GLN A 65 4.88 -6.57 5.21
C GLN A 65 4.29 -7.77 5.96
N PHE A 66 5.12 -8.53 6.68
CA PHE A 66 4.64 -9.61 7.54
C PHE A 66 3.80 -9.09 8.71
N VAL A 67 4.17 -7.97 9.32
CA VAL A 67 3.36 -7.37 10.40
C VAL A 67 2.03 -6.85 9.86
N PHE A 68 2.01 -6.19 8.71
CA PHE A 68 0.75 -5.74 8.09
C PHE A 68 -0.18 -6.92 7.79
N ALA A 69 0.36 -8.01 7.23
CA ALA A 69 -0.39 -9.22 6.99
C ALA A 69 -0.91 -9.85 8.29
N LEU A 70 -0.05 -9.99 9.30
CA LEU A 70 -0.41 -10.57 10.60
C LEU A 70 -1.54 -9.78 11.28
N VAL A 71 -1.39 -8.45 11.38
CA VAL A 71 -2.39 -7.59 12.01
C VAL A 71 -3.73 -7.67 11.28
N THR A 72 -3.70 -7.70 9.95
CA THR A 72 -4.91 -7.81 9.14
C THR A 72 -5.61 -9.16 9.32
N VAL A 73 -4.86 -10.26 9.26
CA VAL A 73 -5.42 -11.62 9.39
C VAL A 73 -5.99 -11.83 10.78
N VAL A 74 -5.25 -11.43 11.82
CA VAL A 74 -5.73 -11.48 13.21
C VAL A 74 -7.01 -10.65 13.36
N TYR A 75 -7.01 -9.41 12.86
CA TYR A 75 -8.19 -8.56 12.89
C TYR A 75 -9.41 -9.21 12.21
N ALA A 76 -9.23 -9.76 11.00
CA ALA A 76 -10.31 -10.40 10.25
C ALA A 76 -10.85 -11.65 10.97
N ILE A 77 -9.98 -12.50 11.54
CA ILE A 77 -10.39 -13.69 12.31
C ILE A 77 -11.27 -13.31 13.50
N TYR A 78 -10.95 -12.23 14.23
CA TYR A 78 -11.69 -11.81 15.42
C TYR A 78 -12.90 -10.92 15.13
N THR A 79 -13.08 -10.46 13.89
CA THR A 79 -14.17 -9.54 13.54
C THR A 79 -15.08 -10.09 12.45
N ASP A 80 -14.57 -10.22 11.24
CA ASP A 80 -15.31 -10.65 10.07
C ASP A 80 -14.32 -11.20 9.01
N PRO A 81 -14.22 -12.53 8.84
CA PRO A 81 -13.34 -13.13 7.82
C PRO A 81 -13.71 -12.75 6.38
N ASP A 82 -14.96 -12.35 6.12
CA ASP A 82 -15.44 -11.98 4.78
C ASP A 82 -14.95 -10.59 4.35
N LEU A 83 -14.24 -9.86 5.21
CA LEU A 83 -13.60 -8.59 4.85
C LEU A 83 -12.52 -8.79 3.76
N ILE A 84 -11.88 -9.95 3.73
CA ILE A 84 -10.77 -10.26 2.83
C ILE A 84 -11.26 -11.15 1.69
N ALA A 85 -11.68 -10.53 0.58
CA ALA A 85 -12.17 -11.26 -0.59
C ALA A 85 -11.00 -11.77 -1.44
N VAL A 86 -10.54 -13.01 -1.22
CA VAL A 86 -9.55 -13.68 -2.08
C VAL A 86 -10.25 -14.69 -2.98
N ARG A 87 -10.24 -14.45 -4.29
CA ARG A 87 -10.83 -15.35 -5.29
C ARG A 87 -9.78 -15.85 -6.27
N ARG A 88 -9.96 -17.07 -6.79
CA ARG A 88 -9.04 -17.63 -7.79
C ARG A 88 -8.98 -16.71 -9.01
N PRO A 89 -7.77 -16.38 -9.51
CA PRO A 89 -7.63 -15.53 -10.67
C PRO A 89 -8.26 -16.21 -11.89
N THR A 90 -9.08 -15.45 -12.61
CA THR A 90 -9.65 -15.84 -13.90
C THR A 90 -9.00 -15.01 -15.01
N GLY A 91 -9.18 -15.38 -16.28
CA GLY A 91 -8.71 -14.54 -17.40
C GLY A 91 -9.25 -13.11 -17.33
N TRP A 92 -10.46 -12.93 -16.81
CA TRP A 92 -11.05 -11.62 -16.49
C TRP A 92 -10.25 -10.86 -15.43
N SER A 93 -9.90 -11.53 -14.32
CA SER A 93 -9.07 -10.93 -13.26
C SER A 93 -7.71 -10.49 -13.78
N ILE A 94 -7.08 -11.28 -14.66
CA ILE A 94 -5.80 -10.93 -15.29
C ILE A 94 -5.94 -9.69 -16.19
N GLY A 95 -7.02 -9.61 -16.97
CA GLY A 95 -7.32 -8.42 -17.76
C GLY A 95 -7.39 -7.14 -16.91
N TRP A 96 -8.05 -7.22 -15.75
CA TRP A 96 -8.13 -6.09 -14.82
C TRP A 96 -6.81 -5.76 -14.11
N VAL A 97 -5.92 -6.73 -13.91
CA VAL A 97 -4.55 -6.45 -13.44
C VAL A 97 -3.82 -5.57 -14.47
N VAL A 98 -3.88 -5.93 -15.76
CA VAL A 98 -3.23 -5.15 -16.83
C VAL A 98 -3.82 -3.74 -16.94
N VAL A 99 -5.15 -3.63 -16.93
CA VAL A 99 -5.83 -2.32 -16.93
C VAL A 99 -5.43 -1.51 -15.70
N GLY A 100 -5.38 -2.15 -14.52
CA GLY A 100 -4.97 -1.52 -13.27
C GLY A 100 -3.55 -0.97 -13.34
N VAL A 101 -2.58 -1.74 -13.83
CA VAL A 101 -1.20 -1.28 -14.04
C VAL A 101 -1.17 -0.07 -14.98
N GLY A 102 -1.88 -0.13 -16.10
CA GLY A 102 -1.97 0.98 -17.06
C GLY A 102 -2.57 2.24 -16.44
N LEU A 103 -3.64 2.11 -15.65
CA LEU A 103 -4.27 3.23 -14.94
C LEU A 103 -3.33 3.83 -13.89
N LEU A 104 -2.65 3.00 -13.09
CA LEU A 104 -1.70 3.47 -12.09
C LEU A 104 -0.55 4.26 -12.72
N LEU A 105 0.06 3.72 -13.79
CA LEU A 105 1.11 4.40 -14.52
C LEU A 105 0.59 5.70 -15.16
N GLY A 106 -0.52 5.65 -15.88
CA GLY A 106 -1.08 6.82 -16.56
C GLY A 106 -1.45 7.95 -15.58
N ILE A 107 -2.08 7.60 -14.46
CA ILE A 107 -2.46 8.56 -13.42
C ILE A 107 -1.24 9.11 -12.69
N ALA A 108 -0.25 8.27 -12.35
CA ALA A 108 0.99 8.74 -11.75
C ALA A 108 1.71 9.74 -12.66
N GLN A 109 1.77 9.46 -13.97
CA GLN A 109 2.36 10.37 -14.95
C GLN A 109 1.56 11.65 -15.11
N LEU A 110 0.22 11.58 -15.13
CA LEU A 110 -0.63 12.77 -15.15
C LEU A 110 -0.39 13.65 -13.92
N VAL A 111 -0.37 13.06 -12.71
CA VAL A 111 -0.10 13.79 -11.47
C VAL A 111 1.29 14.43 -11.51
N SER A 112 2.31 13.70 -11.99
CA SER A 112 3.67 14.22 -12.16
C SER A 112 3.71 15.43 -13.09
N ILE A 113 3.01 15.37 -14.24
CA ILE A 113 2.91 16.49 -15.19
C ILE A 113 2.22 17.70 -14.56
N LEU A 114 1.11 17.49 -13.85
CA LEU A 114 0.38 18.56 -13.17
C LEU A 114 1.25 19.26 -12.10
N PHE A 115 2.03 18.49 -11.34
CA PHE A 115 2.98 19.05 -10.39
C PHE A 115 4.10 19.83 -11.06
N HIS A 116 4.64 19.32 -12.18
CA HIS A 116 5.66 20.01 -12.94
C HIS A 116 5.18 21.40 -13.41
N TYR A 117 4.01 21.49 -14.01
CA TYR A 117 3.42 22.77 -14.43
C TYR A 117 3.00 23.68 -13.27
N GLY A 118 2.67 23.09 -12.11
CA GLY A 118 2.39 23.82 -10.88
C GLY A 118 3.63 24.29 -10.11
N GLY A 119 4.84 23.99 -10.58
CA GLY A 119 6.08 24.28 -9.84
C GLY A 119 6.23 23.49 -8.53
N ILE A 120 5.50 22.38 -8.39
CA ILE A 120 5.49 21.52 -7.22
C ILE A 120 6.54 20.42 -7.43
N MET A 121 7.52 20.35 -6.53
CA MET A 121 8.48 19.25 -6.52
C MET A 121 7.91 18.06 -5.76
N GLY A 122 7.98 16.87 -6.36
CA GLY A 122 7.59 15.61 -5.75
C GLY A 122 8.49 15.24 -4.56
N GLY A 123 7.90 14.63 -3.54
CA GLY A 123 8.66 14.05 -2.43
C GLY A 123 9.48 12.84 -2.86
N THR A 124 10.70 12.74 -2.36
CA THR A 124 11.57 11.56 -2.53
C THR A 124 11.33 10.61 -1.35
N ASN A 125 11.05 9.34 -1.61
CA ASN A 125 10.88 8.36 -0.53
C ASN A 125 12.23 7.78 -0.04
N GLN A 126 12.22 7.11 1.11
CA GLN A 126 13.43 6.52 1.72
C GLN A 126 14.05 5.43 0.83
N ILE A 127 13.23 4.63 0.13
CA ILE A 127 13.71 3.58 -0.79
C ILE A 127 14.53 4.22 -1.91
N GLU A 128 14.01 5.27 -2.55
CA GLU A 128 14.70 5.99 -3.62
C GLU A 128 16.00 6.63 -3.13
N ARG A 129 15.98 7.28 -1.96
CA ARG A 129 17.21 7.84 -1.35
C ARG A 129 18.27 6.78 -1.13
N PHE A 130 17.89 5.62 -0.60
CA PHE A 130 18.81 4.52 -0.37
C PHE A 130 19.33 3.94 -1.70
N ALA A 131 18.44 3.76 -2.68
CA ALA A 131 18.78 3.21 -3.99
C ALA A 131 19.76 4.10 -4.77
N ARG A 132 19.71 5.43 -4.60
CA ARG A 132 20.71 6.35 -5.20
C ARG A 132 22.14 6.08 -4.72
N VAL A 133 22.30 5.52 -3.53
CA VAL A 133 23.61 5.10 -2.99
C VAL A 133 23.88 3.61 -3.27
N ARG A 134 22.83 2.78 -3.27
CA ARG A 134 22.90 1.31 -3.42
C ARG A 134 21.85 0.82 -4.43
N PRO A 135 22.07 0.97 -5.74
CA PRO A 135 21.07 0.61 -6.76
C PRO A 135 20.66 -0.87 -6.72
N GLN A 136 21.53 -1.76 -6.22
CA GLN A 136 21.27 -3.19 -6.09
C GLN A 136 20.03 -3.49 -5.24
N LEU A 137 19.65 -2.60 -4.31
CA LEU A 137 18.41 -2.72 -3.56
C LEU A 137 17.20 -2.96 -4.48
N LEU A 138 17.13 -2.23 -5.60
CA LEU A 138 15.99 -2.26 -6.50
C LEU A 138 15.79 -3.63 -7.16
N LEU A 139 16.87 -4.38 -7.40
CA LEU A 139 16.79 -5.74 -7.94
C LEU A 139 16.10 -6.71 -6.98
N TYR A 140 16.26 -6.52 -5.67
CA TYR A 140 15.51 -7.28 -4.67
C TYR A 140 14.06 -6.81 -4.56
N LEU A 141 13.83 -5.50 -4.71
CA LEU A 141 12.49 -4.94 -4.57
C LEU A 141 11.58 -5.23 -5.75
N ILE A 142 12.10 -5.44 -6.97
CA ILE A 142 11.27 -5.82 -8.14
C ILE A 142 10.41 -7.08 -7.87
N PRO A 143 10.98 -8.24 -7.50
CA PRO A 143 10.16 -9.41 -7.18
C PRO A 143 9.36 -9.20 -5.89
N LEU A 144 9.96 -8.61 -4.85
CA LEU A 144 9.28 -8.39 -3.55
C LEU A 144 8.08 -7.44 -3.68
N ALA A 145 8.10 -6.51 -4.62
CA ALA A 145 6.97 -5.63 -4.91
C ALA A 145 5.71 -6.43 -5.24
N ILE A 146 5.86 -7.49 -6.05
CA ILE A 146 4.77 -8.32 -6.53
C ILE A 146 4.32 -9.32 -5.47
N VAL A 147 5.26 -9.93 -4.74
CA VAL A 147 4.95 -11.04 -3.83
C VAL A 147 4.66 -10.61 -2.38
N LEU A 148 5.16 -9.45 -1.96
CA LEU A 148 5.04 -9.00 -0.56
C LEU A 148 4.51 -7.57 -0.45
N ILE A 149 5.11 -6.57 -1.11
CA ILE A 149 4.75 -5.16 -0.85
C ILE A 149 3.32 -4.87 -1.32
N GLY A 150 3.01 -5.14 -2.58
CA GLY A 150 1.66 -4.99 -3.11
C GLY A 150 0.63 -5.80 -2.31
N PRO A 151 0.82 -7.12 -2.14
CA PRO A 151 -0.08 -7.94 -1.34
C PRO A 151 -0.24 -7.51 0.11
N GLY A 152 0.84 -7.17 0.81
CA GLY A 152 0.83 -6.80 2.23
C GLY A 152 0.09 -5.49 2.47
N GLU A 153 0.36 -4.48 1.66
CA GLU A 153 -0.35 -3.20 1.73
C GLU A 153 -1.82 -3.34 1.31
N GLU A 154 -2.12 -4.01 0.20
CA GLU A 154 -3.52 -4.18 -0.23
C GLU A 154 -4.32 -5.00 0.77
N LEU A 155 -3.73 -6.02 1.40
CA LEU A 155 -4.38 -6.80 2.45
C LEU A 155 -4.87 -5.90 3.60
N LEU A 156 -3.99 -5.02 4.12
CA LEU A 156 -4.35 -4.07 5.17
C LEU A 156 -5.38 -3.05 4.69
N PHE A 157 -5.15 -2.40 3.56
CA PHE A 157 -5.96 -1.25 3.15
C PHE A 157 -7.26 -1.61 2.44
N ARG A 158 -7.27 -2.65 1.60
CA ARG A 158 -8.44 -3.04 0.79
C ARG A 158 -9.21 -4.13 1.49
N GLY A 159 -8.50 -5.14 1.99
CA GLY A 159 -9.08 -6.19 2.83
C GLY A 159 -9.67 -5.62 4.12
N ALA A 160 -8.83 -5.19 5.06
CA ALA A 160 -9.34 -4.78 6.37
C ALA A 160 -9.98 -3.38 6.38
N VAL A 161 -9.25 -2.34 5.96
CA VAL A 161 -9.71 -0.94 6.12
C VAL A 161 -10.91 -0.64 5.22
N GLN A 162 -10.80 -0.81 3.91
CA GLN A 162 -11.92 -0.58 2.98
C GLN A 162 -13.06 -1.56 3.25
N GLY A 163 -12.79 -2.85 3.44
CA GLY A 163 -13.81 -3.84 3.79
C GLY A 163 -14.62 -3.44 5.03
N ARG A 164 -13.95 -3.02 6.11
CA ARG A 164 -14.63 -2.59 7.34
C ARG A 164 -15.46 -1.32 7.14
N LEU A 165 -14.95 -0.37 6.35
CA LEU A 165 -15.68 0.84 5.98
C LEU A 165 -16.91 0.50 5.13
N ARG A 166 -16.84 -0.47 4.22
CA ARG A 166 -17.98 -0.90 3.38
C ARG A 166 -19.13 -1.49 4.18
N ARG A 167 -18.89 -2.00 5.40
CA ARG A 167 -19.95 -2.41 6.33
C ARG A 167 -20.76 -1.23 6.90
N SER A 168 -20.27 0.01 6.79
CA SER A 168 -20.92 1.19 7.37
C SER A 168 -21.13 2.35 6.40
N PHE A 169 -20.48 2.30 5.24
CA PHE A 169 -20.47 3.32 4.18
C PHE A 169 -20.74 2.68 2.83
N SER A 170 -21.30 3.45 1.89
CA SER A 170 -21.31 3.06 0.46
C SER A 170 -19.90 3.06 -0.12
N ALA A 171 -19.75 2.54 -1.35
CA ALA A 171 -18.46 2.35 -2.01
C ALA A 171 -17.58 3.60 -2.03
N LEU A 172 -18.10 4.72 -2.54
CA LEU A 172 -17.32 5.95 -2.73
C LEU A 172 -16.68 6.49 -1.44
N PRO A 173 -17.42 6.75 -0.34
CA PRO A 173 -16.80 7.20 0.90
C PRO A 173 -15.86 6.16 1.53
N ALA A 174 -16.15 4.86 1.40
CA ALA A 174 -15.24 3.83 1.90
C ALA A 174 -13.90 3.83 1.15
N ILE A 175 -13.93 3.90 -0.19
CA ILE A 175 -12.74 4.02 -1.04
C ILE A 175 -11.97 5.29 -0.71
N GLY A 176 -12.65 6.43 -0.62
CA GLY A 176 -12.02 7.73 -0.31
C GLY A 176 -11.32 7.73 1.04
N LEU A 177 -11.98 7.25 2.10
CA LEU A 177 -11.39 7.18 3.45
C LEU A 177 -10.23 6.19 3.53
N ALA A 178 -10.37 5.00 2.94
CA ALA A 178 -9.28 4.02 2.89
C ALA A 178 -8.06 4.57 2.13
N SER A 179 -8.31 5.27 1.02
CA SER A 179 -7.25 5.89 0.21
C SER A 179 -6.58 7.06 0.94
N ALA A 180 -7.32 7.81 1.75
CA ALA A 180 -6.75 8.88 2.59
C ALA A 180 -5.80 8.29 3.65
N LEU A 181 -6.20 7.21 4.33
CA LEU A 181 -5.33 6.50 5.26
C LEU A 181 -4.11 5.90 4.55
N PHE A 182 -4.29 5.34 3.36
CA PHE A 182 -3.21 4.85 2.53
C PHE A 182 -2.23 5.98 2.15
N GLY A 183 -2.73 7.16 1.77
CA GLY A 183 -1.87 8.32 1.52
C GLY A 183 -1.05 8.73 2.75
N LEU A 184 -1.71 8.85 3.90
CA LEU A 184 -1.10 9.27 5.16
C LEU A 184 -0.07 8.28 5.71
N VAL A 185 -0.26 6.98 5.49
CA VAL A 185 0.68 5.94 5.95
C VAL A 185 2.08 6.12 5.35
N HIS A 186 2.18 6.82 4.22
CA HIS A 186 3.44 7.05 3.52
C HIS A 186 4.26 8.22 4.08
N VAL A 187 3.71 9.06 4.96
CA VAL A 187 4.41 10.22 5.52
C VAL A 187 5.79 9.87 6.10
N PRO A 188 5.97 8.80 6.90
CA PRO A 188 7.29 8.43 7.42
C PRO A 188 8.32 8.16 6.31
N ALA A 189 7.88 7.59 5.18
CA ALA A 189 8.75 7.30 4.05
C ALA A 189 9.25 8.56 3.32
N VAL A 190 8.59 9.71 3.48
CA VAL A 190 8.93 10.98 2.82
C VAL A 190 9.27 12.11 3.79
N VAL A 191 9.39 11.83 5.10
CA VAL A 191 9.60 12.86 6.13
C VAL A 191 10.85 13.72 5.92
N ALA A 192 11.86 13.23 5.20
CA ALA A 192 13.08 13.97 4.86
C ALA A 192 12.95 14.87 3.61
N SER A 193 11.77 14.93 2.99
CA SER A 193 11.45 15.87 1.90
C SER A 193 10.91 17.20 2.43
N SER A 194 10.80 18.20 1.55
CA SER A 194 10.15 19.47 1.92
C SER A 194 8.67 19.25 2.29
N PRO A 195 8.02 20.16 3.04
CA PRO A 195 6.59 20.04 3.36
C PRO A 195 5.70 19.89 2.12
N VAL A 196 6.03 20.61 1.04
CA VAL A 196 5.37 20.49 -0.26
C VAL A 196 5.63 19.13 -0.90
N GLY A 197 6.85 18.58 -0.78
CA GLY A 197 7.20 17.24 -1.23
C GLY A 197 6.43 16.14 -0.47
N VAL A 198 6.27 16.28 0.84
CA VAL A 198 5.44 15.36 1.65
C VAL A 198 3.99 15.42 1.19
N GLY A 199 3.43 16.63 1.06
CA GLY A 199 2.04 16.81 0.61
C GLY A 199 1.78 16.25 -0.79
N SER A 200 2.69 16.49 -1.74
CA SER A 200 2.58 15.97 -3.10
C SER A 200 2.67 14.45 -3.15
N TYR A 201 3.52 13.82 -2.33
CA TYR A 201 3.62 12.37 -2.25
C TYR A 201 2.35 11.75 -1.66
N VAL A 202 1.84 12.31 -0.54
CA VAL A 202 0.59 11.87 0.09
C VAL A 202 -0.59 12.01 -0.88
N LEU A 203 -0.64 13.09 -1.65
CA LEU A 203 -1.68 13.29 -2.68
C LEU A 203 -1.56 12.26 -3.80
N THR A 204 -0.36 11.99 -4.31
CA THR A 204 -0.14 10.96 -5.34
C THR A 204 -0.60 9.60 -4.83
N THR A 205 -0.14 9.17 -3.66
CA THR A 205 -0.52 7.85 -3.10
C THR A 205 -2.00 7.78 -2.75
N PHE A 206 -2.63 8.88 -2.32
CA PHE A 206 -4.08 8.97 -2.19
C PHE A 206 -4.78 8.68 -3.53
N VAL A 207 -4.40 9.38 -4.62
CA VAL A 207 -5.03 9.23 -5.93
C VAL A 207 -4.84 7.81 -6.47
N LEU A 208 -3.63 7.25 -6.37
CA LEU A 208 -3.38 5.84 -6.72
C LEU A 208 -4.20 4.89 -5.83
N GLY A 209 -4.35 5.24 -4.56
CA GLY A 209 -5.14 4.48 -3.62
C GLY A 209 -6.61 4.38 -4.01
N VAL A 210 -7.18 5.44 -4.60
CA VAL A 210 -8.55 5.46 -5.14
C VAL A 210 -8.68 4.48 -6.31
N VAL A 211 -7.69 4.43 -7.20
CA VAL A 211 -7.66 3.47 -8.32
C VAL A 211 -7.69 2.04 -7.80
N LEU A 212 -6.81 1.71 -6.84
CA LEU A 212 -6.71 0.39 -6.23
C LEU A 212 -8.01 0.01 -5.49
N GLY A 213 -8.59 0.95 -4.75
CA GLY A 213 -9.87 0.73 -4.07
C GLY A 213 -11.04 0.52 -5.03
N GLY A 214 -11.03 1.21 -6.17
CA GLY A 214 -11.99 1.02 -7.26
C GLY A 214 -11.83 -0.35 -7.94
N LEU A 215 -10.59 -0.78 -8.20
CA LEU A 215 -10.31 -2.13 -8.72
C LEU A 215 -10.80 -3.21 -7.76
N TYR A 216 -10.56 -3.04 -6.46
CA TYR A 216 -11.06 -3.98 -5.44
C TYR A 216 -12.59 -4.05 -5.43
N GLU A 217 -13.27 -2.91 -5.38
CA GLU A 217 -14.74 -2.85 -5.35
C GLU A 217 -15.34 -3.43 -6.64
N HIS A 218 -14.72 -3.19 -7.80
CA HIS A 218 -15.22 -3.67 -9.09
C HIS A 218 -15.03 -5.17 -9.28
N THR A 219 -13.89 -5.71 -8.84
CA THR A 219 -13.51 -7.10 -9.10
C THR A 219 -13.86 -8.06 -7.98
N ASP A 220 -14.15 -7.54 -6.77
CA ASP A 220 -14.38 -8.32 -5.55
C ASP A 220 -13.30 -9.40 -5.33
N ASN A 221 -12.05 -9.03 -5.64
CA ASN A 221 -10.89 -9.90 -5.55
C ASN A 221 -9.63 -9.12 -5.20
N LEU A 222 -9.10 -9.33 -4.00
CA LEU A 222 -7.91 -8.67 -3.47
C LEU A 222 -6.66 -8.93 -4.31
N LEU A 223 -6.59 -10.06 -5.02
CA LEU A 223 -5.44 -10.35 -5.88
C LEU A 223 -5.30 -9.36 -7.05
N VAL A 224 -6.40 -8.78 -7.52
CA VAL A 224 -6.36 -7.83 -8.65
C VAL A 224 -5.61 -6.54 -8.27
N PRO A 225 -6.03 -5.77 -7.25
CA PRO A 225 -5.29 -4.58 -6.84
C PRO A 225 -3.89 -4.94 -6.31
N ALA A 226 -3.71 -6.08 -5.62
CA ALA A 226 -2.40 -6.49 -5.09
C ALA A 226 -1.36 -6.69 -6.20
N LEU A 227 -1.74 -7.42 -7.25
CA LEU A 227 -0.85 -7.65 -8.40
C LEU A 227 -0.67 -6.37 -9.23
N ALA A 228 -1.73 -5.59 -9.45
CA ALA A 228 -1.61 -4.33 -10.17
C ALA A 228 -0.66 -3.35 -9.46
N HIS A 229 -0.81 -3.21 -8.13
CA HIS A 229 0.06 -2.41 -7.29
C HIS A 229 1.50 -2.95 -7.30
N GLY A 230 1.69 -4.25 -7.07
CA GLY A 230 3.01 -4.85 -7.05
C GLY A 230 3.76 -4.73 -8.37
N VAL A 231 3.08 -4.94 -9.49
CA VAL A 231 3.66 -4.77 -10.84
C VAL A 231 3.95 -3.29 -11.13
N TYR A 232 3.06 -2.37 -10.74
CA TYR A 232 3.33 -0.94 -10.83
C TYR A 232 4.62 -0.56 -10.08
N ASN A 233 4.79 -0.99 -8.84
CA ASN A 233 5.99 -0.76 -8.06
C ASN A 233 7.24 -1.41 -8.69
N ALA A 234 7.11 -2.65 -9.19
CA ALA A 234 8.20 -3.34 -9.88
C ALA A 234 8.69 -2.57 -11.11
N ILE A 235 7.77 -2.00 -11.90
CA ILE A 235 8.11 -1.16 -13.06
C ILE A 235 8.84 0.10 -12.61
N LEU A 236 8.39 0.77 -11.54
CA LEU A 236 9.07 1.95 -11.01
C LEU A 236 10.48 1.63 -10.51
N PHE A 237 10.65 0.53 -9.78
CA PHE A 237 11.95 0.08 -9.30
C PHE A 237 12.90 -0.29 -10.45
N GLY A 238 12.40 -1.00 -11.47
CA GLY A 238 13.17 -1.31 -12.67
C GLY A 238 13.60 -0.07 -13.44
N THR A 239 12.67 0.87 -13.66
CA THR A 239 12.95 2.13 -14.36
C THR A 239 13.99 2.97 -13.59
N LEU A 240 13.86 3.06 -12.26
CA LEU A 240 14.83 3.75 -11.42
C LEU A 240 16.21 3.07 -11.46
N TYR A 241 16.25 1.73 -11.46
CA TYR A 241 17.51 0.98 -11.54
C TYR A 241 18.26 1.27 -12.85
N VAL A 242 17.56 1.21 -13.99
CA VAL A 242 18.10 1.57 -15.31
C VAL A 242 18.61 3.01 -15.29
N SER A 243 17.81 3.94 -14.77
CA SER A 243 18.20 5.35 -14.69
C SER A 243 19.45 5.61 -13.84
N LEU A 244 19.64 4.87 -12.75
CA LEU A 244 20.78 5.05 -11.84
C LEU A 244 22.06 4.35 -12.33
N THR A 245 21.95 3.32 -13.16
CA THR A 245 23.08 2.48 -13.58
C THR A 245 23.49 2.68 -15.04
N GLY A 246 22.63 3.23 -15.88
CA GLY A 246 22.87 3.44 -17.31
C GLY A 246 22.83 2.16 -18.14
N ILE A 247 22.36 1.04 -17.58
CA ILE A 247 22.21 -0.24 -18.30
C ILE A 247 20.83 -0.24 -18.96
N GLY A 248 20.79 -0.07 -20.28
CA GLY A 248 19.58 -0.12 -21.12
C GLY A 248 19.76 -1.05 -22.30
#